data_AF-A0A5U4GNY8-F1
#
_entry.id   AF-A0A5U4GNY8-F1
#
_cell.length_a   1.000
_cell.length_b   1.000
_cell.length_c   1.000
_cell.angle_alpha   90.00
_cell.angle_beta   90.00
_cell.angle_gamma   90.00
#
_symmetry.space_group_name_H-M   'P 1'
#
loop_
_entity.id
_entity.type
_entity.pdbx_description
1 polymer ?
#
loop_
_entity_poly.entity_id
_entity_poly.type
_entity_poly.pdbx_seq_one_letter_code
_entity_poly.pdbx_strand_id
1 'polypeptide(L)'
;MNDSLKAQCGAEFLGTGLFLFFGIGCLSALKVAGASLGLWEICIIWGLGISLAVYLTAGISGGHLNPAVTIALWLFACFPKQKVLPYIIAQFAGAFGGALLAYVLYSSLFTEFETAHHMVRGSVESLQLASIFSTYPAAALNVWQAALVEVVITSILMGMIMALTDDGNGIPKGPLAPLLIGILVAVIGASTGPLTGFAMNPARDFGPKLFTWLAGWGNMAMSGGREIPYFIVPIVAPVIGACAGAAIYRYFIGKNLPCNRCEL
;
A
#
# COMPACT_ATOMS: atom_id res chain seq x y z
N MET A 1 14.93 -6.19 18.86
CA MET A 1 14.60 -6.52 17.45
C MET A 1 15.36 -7.78 17.11
N ASN A 2 14.76 -8.79 16.46
CA ASN A 2 15.49 -9.99 16.06
C ASN A 2 16.55 -9.63 15.01
N ASP A 3 17.83 -9.91 15.24
CA ASP A 3 18.91 -9.53 14.33
C ASP A 3 18.94 -10.34 13.03
N SER A 4 18.19 -11.45 12.96
CA SER A 4 18.10 -12.28 11.78
C SER A 4 17.38 -11.59 10.62
N LEU A 5 18.14 -11.25 9.57
CA LEU A 5 17.58 -10.71 8.32
C LEU A 5 16.52 -11.64 7.71
N LYS A 6 16.71 -12.96 7.83
CA LYS A 6 15.73 -13.95 7.36
C LYS A 6 14.40 -13.83 8.10
N ALA A 7 14.43 -13.66 9.43
CA ALA A 7 13.23 -13.48 10.22
C ALA A 7 12.53 -12.15 9.88
N GLN A 8 13.29 -11.07 9.69
CA GLN A 8 12.78 -9.78 9.26
C GLN A 8 12.09 -9.86 7.88
N CYS A 9 12.72 -10.52 6.91
CA CYS A 9 12.10 -10.74 5.59
C CYS A 9 10.85 -11.61 5.68
N GLY A 10 10.84 -12.64 6.53
CA GLY A 10 9.64 -13.45 6.79
C GLY A 10 8.49 -12.62 7.36
N ALA A 11 8.78 -11.71 8.29
CA ALA A 11 7.80 -10.78 8.83
C ALA A 11 7.29 -9.80 7.77
N GLU A 12 8.15 -9.20 6.95
CA GLU A 12 7.75 -8.32 5.86
C GLU A 12 6.88 -9.03 4.81
N PHE A 13 7.21 -10.28 4.47
CA PHE A 13 6.40 -11.13 3.59
C PHE A 13 5.00 -11.36 4.17
N LEU A 14 4.93 -11.82 5.42
CA LEU A 14 3.67 -12.14 6.09
C LEU A 14 2.80 -10.90 6.32
N GLY A 15 3.38 -9.80 6.80
CA GLY A 15 2.66 -8.56 7.04
C GLY A 15 2.11 -7.97 5.75
N THR A 16 2.93 -7.92 4.69
CA THR A 16 2.48 -7.38 3.41
C THR A 16 1.39 -8.25 2.80
N GLY A 17 1.56 -9.58 2.83
CA GLY A 17 0.53 -10.51 2.37
C GLY A 17 -0.78 -10.42 3.17
N LEU A 18 -0.70 -10.23 4.50
CA LEU A 18 -1.87 -10.15 5.37
C LEU A 18 -2.77 -8.97 5.04
N PHE A 19 -2.22 -7.75 4.95
CA PHE A 19 -3.08 -6.59 4.67
C PHE A 19 -3.58 -6.60 3.22
N LEU A 20 -2.80 -7.15 2.26
CA LEU A 20 -3.28 -7.38 0.90
C LEU A 20 -4.44 -8.37 0.87
N PHE A 21 -4.34 -9.46 1.63
CA PHE A 21 -5.41 -10.44 1.74
C PHE A 21 -6.72 -9.80 2.22
N PHE A 22 -6.69 -8.98 3.28
CA PHE A 22 -7.89 -8.29 3.76
C PHE A 22 -8.43 -7.25 2.77
N GLY A 23 -7.55 -6.43 2.21
CA GLY A 23 -7.93 -5.37 1.28
C GLY A 23 -8.51 -5.90 -0.04
N ILE A 24 -7.89 -6.94 -0.60
CA ILE A 24 -8.39 -7.62 -1.81
C ILE A 24 -9.66 -8.41 -1.45
N GLY A 25 -9.71 -9.07 -0.30
CA GLY A 25 -10.87 -9.80 0.18
C GLY A 25 -12.14 -8.94 0.26
N CYS A 26 -12.05 -7.72 0.81
CA CYS A 26 -13.23 -6.84 0.89
C CYS A 26 -13.67 -6.31 -0.48
N LEU A 27 -12.73 -6.04 -1.40
CA LEU A 27 -13.05 -5.65 -2.78
C LEU A 27 -13.64 -6.82 -3.57
N SER A 28 -13.18 -8.05 -3.36
CA SER A 28 -13.79 -9.26 -3.92
C SER A 28 -15.20 -9.46 -3.35
N ALA A 29 -15.39 -9.29 -2.04
CA ALA A 29 -16.70 -9.38 -1.41
C ALA A 29 -17.70 -8.38 -2.03
N LEU A 30 -17.25 -7.14 -2.25
CA LEU A 30 -18.04 -6.09 -2.91
C LEU A 30 -18.39 -6.46 -4.37
N LYS A 31 -17.39 -6.80 -5.19
CA LYS A 31 -17.59 -6.90 -6.64
C LYS A 31 -18.15 -8.22 -7.10
N VAL A 32 -17.71 -9.34 -6.53
CA VAL A 32 -18.07 -10.68 -7.03
C VAL A 32 -18.93 -11.49 -6.06
N ALA A 33 -19.07 -11.06 -4.80
CA ALA A 33 -19.91 -11.75 -3.80
C ALA A 33 -21.18 -10.98 -3.38
N GLY A 34 -21.43 -9.81 -3.96
CA GLY A 34 -22.65 -9.03 -3.73
C GLY A 34 -22.74 -8.33 -2.36
N ALA A 35 -21.61 -8.16 -1.64
CA ALA A 35 -21.60 -7.37 -0.41
C ALA A 35 -21.82 -5.87 -0.71
N SER A 36 -22.49 -5.16 0.20
CA SER A 36 -22.67 -3.71 0.09
C SER A 36 -21.68 -2.99 0.99
N LEU A 37 -20.61 -2.46 0.39
CA LEU A 37 -19.58 -1.66 1.09
C LEU A 37 -19.46 -0.29 0.41
N GLY A 38 -19.55 0.78 1.19
CA GLY A 38 -19.27 2.13 0.73
C GLY A 38 -17.77 2.44 0.74
N LEU A 39 -17.42 3.65 0.30
CA LEU A 39 -16.02 4.07 0.20
C LEU A 39 -15.33 4.06 1.58
N TRP A 40 -15.99 4.53 2.62
CA TRP A 40 -15.44 4.53 3.97
C TRP A 40 -15.20 3.12 4.48
N GLU A 41 -16.16 2.21 4.30
CA GLU A 41 -16.07 0.82 4.74
C GLU A 41 -14.89 0.10 4.08
N ILE A 42 -14.68 0.31 2.77
CA ILE A 42 -13.51 -0.23 2.07
C ILE A 42 -12.22 0.33 2.69
N CYS A 43 -12.14 1.65 2.83
CA CYS A 43 -10.91 2.31 3.28
C CYS A 43 -10.55 1.96 4.73
N ILE A 44 -11.54 1.83 5.63
CA ILE A 44 -11.29 1.43 7.01
C ILE A 44 -10.90 -0.04 7.11
N ILE A 45 -11.42 -0.94 6.28
CA ILE A 45 -10.96 -2.34 6.23
C ILE A 45 -9.50 -2.41 5.78
N TRP A 46 -9.12 -1.66 4.73
CA TRP A 46 -7.72 -1.55 4.29
C TRP A 46 -6.81 -1.00 5.39
N GLY A 47 -7.24 0.09 6.04
CA GLY A 47 -6.52 0.73 7.14
C GLY A 47 -6.31 -0.22 8.33
N LEU A 48 -7.37 -0.85 8.82
CA LEU A 48 -7.28 -1.81 9.93
C LEU A 48 -6.47 -3.06 9.56
N GLY A 49 -6.53 -3.52 8.30
CA GLY A 49 -5.67 -4.58 7.80
C GLY A 49 -4.18 -4.24 7.93
N ILE A 50 -3.80 -3.00 7.62
CA ILE A 50 -2.44 -2.48 7.82
C ILE A 50 -2.10 -2.42 9.32
N SER A 51 -2.99 -1.90 10.17
CA SER A 51 -2.77 -1.88 11.63
C SER A 51 -2.43 -3.27 12.16
N LEU A 52 -3.23 -4.28 11.81
CA LEU A 52 -3.03 -5.67 12.22
C LEU A 52 -1.71 -6.23 11.69
N ALA A 53 -1.36 -5.93 10.44
CA ALA A 53 -0.08 -6.35 9.86
C ALA A 53 1.12 -5.72 10.57
N VAL A 54 1.03 -4.44 10.95
CA VAL A 54 2.08 -3.77 11.73
C VAL A 54 2.15 -4.36 13.14
N TYR A 55 1.03 -4.58 13.84
CA TYR A 55 1.04 -5.25 15.15
C TYR A 55 1.70 -6.64 15.09
N LEU A 56 1.44 -7.40 14.03
CA LEU A 56 2.01 -8.74 13.83
C LEU A 56 3.54 -8.70 13.62
N THR A 57 4.07 -7.66 12.98
CA THR A 57 5.43 -7.69 12.40
C THR A 57 6.41 -6.68 13.02
N ALA A 58 5.91 -5.64 13.69
CA ALA A 58 6.72 -4.54 14.23
C ALA A 58 7.83 -5.02 15.17
N GLY A 59 7.56 -6.02 16.02
CA GLY A 59 8.57 -6.57 16.93
C GLY A 59 9.74 -7.30 16.26
N ILE A 60 9.59 -7.68 14.99
CA ILE A 60 10.60 -8.41 14.21
C ILE A 60 11.26 -7.51 13.17
N SER A 61 10.50 -6.96 12.22
CA SER A 61 11.03 -6.20 11.08
C SER A 61 10.94 -4.69 11.23
N GLY A 62 10.16 -4.19 12.19
CA GLY A 62 9.74 -2.79 12.27
C GLY A 62 8.45 -2.49 11.51
N GLY A 63 7.88 -3.47 10.78
CA GLY A 63 6.59 -3.32 10.09
C GLY A 63 6.61 -2.27 8.98
N HIS A 64 7.61 -2.34 8.08
CA HIS A 64 7.70 -1.40 6.96
C HIS A 64 6.58 -1.63 5.95
N LEU A 65 6.44 -2.88 5.52
CA LEU A 65 5.39 -3.42 4.66
C LEU A 65 5.18 -2.66 3.33
N ASN A 66 6.15 -1.82 2.96
CA ASN A 66 6.08 -0.86 1.86
C ASN A 66 7.49 -0.48 1.38
N PRO A 67 7.79 -0.68 0.08
CA PRO A 67 9.07 -0.26 -0.50
C PRO A 67 9.36 1.24 -0.36
N ALA A 68 8.35 2.10 -0.53
CA ALA A 68 8.52 3.54 -0.41
C ALA A 68 8.89 3.97 1.02
N VAL A 69 8.25 3.36 2.03
CA VAL A 69 8.60 3.57 3.45
C VAL A 69 10.01 3.04 3.74
N THR A 70 10.36 1.85 3.21
CA THR A 70 11.69 1.25 3.41
C THR A 70 12.81 2.14 2.87
N ILE A 71 12.61 2.71 1.68
CA ILE A 71 13.57 3.63 1.06
C ILE A 71 13.64 4.95 1.85
N ALA A 72 12.50 5.51 2.24
CA ALA A 72 12.47 6.74 3.03
C ALA A 72 13.15 6.57 4.40
N LEU A 73 12.92 5.46 5.10
CA LEU A 73 13.58 5.18 6.37
C LEU A 73 15.09 4.92 6.21
N TRP A 74 15.53 4.37 5.07
CA TRP A 74 16.95 4.25 4.77
C TRP A 74 17.61 5.63 4.61
N LEU A 75 17.00 6.52 3.82
CA LEU A 75 17.57 7.83 3.54
C LEU A 75 17.46 8.79 4.72
N PHE A 76 16.36 8.73 5.47
CA PHE A 76 16.03 9.73 6.47
C PHE A 76 16.04 9.19 7.89
N ALA A 77 16.00 7.89 8.16
CA ALA A 77 15.86 7.35 9.53
C ALA A 77 16.89 6.27 9.90
N CYS A 78 18.08 6.35 9.29
CA CYS A 78 19.21 5.46 9.60
C CYS A 78 18.92 3.96 9.43
N PHE A 79 17.93 3.59 8.61
CA PHE A 79 17.66 2.18 8.35
C PHE A 79 18.81 1.56 7.52
N PRO A 80 19.35 0.38 7.90
CA PRO A 80 20.53 -0.18 7.25
C PRO A 80 20.32 -0.48 5.76
N LYS A 81 21.17 0.11 4.90
CA LYS A 81 21.09 -0.02 3.43
C LYS A 81 21.08 -1.47 2.94
N GLN A 82 21.78 -2.38 3.63
CA GLN A 82 21.89 -3.79 3.28
C GLN A 82 20.55 -4.54 3.42
N LYS A 83 19.62 -4.00 4.21
CA LYS A 83 18.29 -4.59 4.43
C LYS A 83 17.24 -4.12 3.42
N VAL A 84 17.50 -3.00 2.72
CA VAL A 84 16.53 -2.35 1.82
C VAL A 84 16.06 -3.30 0.72
N LEU A 85 16.98 -3.85 -0.07
CA LEU A 85 16.60 -4.74 -1.18
C LEU A 85 15.94 -6.05 -0.69
N PRO A 86 16.46 -6.75 0.34
CA PRO A 86 15.78 -7.92 0.92
C PRO A 86 14.35 -7.63 1.39
N TYR A 87 14.12 -6.49 2.07
CA TYR A 87 12.78 -6.09 2.51
C TYR A 87 11.85 -5.87 1.33
N ILE A 88 12.31 -5.13 0.30
CA ILE A 88 11.51 -4.85 -0.90
C ILE A 88 11.10 -6.14 -1.61
N ILE A 89 12.03 -7.09 -1.79
CA ILE A 89 11.73 -8.40 -2.40
C ILE A 89 10.70 -9.16 -1.57
N ALA A 90 10.86 -9.19 -0.25
CA ALA A 90 9.92 -9.85 0.66
C ALA A 90 8.51 -9.23 0.60
N GLN A 91 8.44 -7.90 0.55
CA GLN A 91 7.18 -7.16 0.42
C GLN A 91 6.48 -7.47 -0.90
N PHE A 92 7.19 -7.44 -2.03
CA PHE A 92 6.61 -7.81 -3.34
C PHE A 92 6.10 -9.25 -3.36
N ALA A 93 6.89 -10.19 -2.84
CA ALA A 93 6.50 -11.60 -2.75
C ALA A 93 5.29 -11.80 -1.83
N GLY A 94 5.23 -11.08 -0.71
CA GLY A 94 4.11 -11.10 0.22
C GLY A 94 2.84 -10.55 -0.42
N ALA A 95 2.92 -9.41 -1.09
CA ALA A 95 1.78 -8.81 -1.78
C ALA A 95 1.23 -9.71 -2.90
N PHE A 96 2.11 -10.33 -3.68
CA PHE A 96 1.74 -11.35 -4.67
C PHE A 96 1.03 -12.53 -4.02
N GLY A 97 1.60 -13.08 -2.92
CA GLY A 97 1.03 -14.20 -2.19
C GLY A 97 -0.35 -13.91 -1.58
N GLY A 98 -0.52 -12.71 -1.00
CA GLY A 98 -1.81 -12.25 -0.47
C GLY A 98 -2.87 -12.12 -1.54
N ALA A 99 -2.51 -11.60 -2.72
CA ALA A 99 -3.41 -11.51 -3.87
C ALA A 99 -3.81 -12.88 -4.43
N LEU A 100 -2.83 -13.79 -4.60
CA LEU A 100 -3.08 -15.15 -5.03
C LEU A 100 -4.03 -15.87 -4.07
N LEU A 101 -3.78 -15.78 -2.76
CA LEU A 101 -4.61 -16.43 -1.75
C LEU A 101 -6.05 -15.89 -1.79
N ALA A 102 -6.22 -14.57 -1.84
CA ALA A 102 -7.54 -13.96 -1.93
C ALA A 102 -8.27 -14.37 -3.23
N TYR A 103 -7.58 -14.41 -4.38
CA TYR A 103 -8.19 -14.91 -5.62
C TYR A 103 -8.61 -16.37 -5.52
N VAL A 104 -7.78 -17.26 -4.97
CA VAL A 104 -8.09 -18.68 -4.83
C VAL A 104 -9.41 -18.87 -4.06
N LEU A 105 -9.59 -18.15 -2.95
CA LEU A 105 -10.81 -18.23 -2.15
C LEU A 105 -12.07 -17.72 -2.87
N TYR A 106 -11.93 -16.78 -3.80
CA TYR A 106 -13.03 -16.18 -4.55
C TYR A 106 -13.13 -16.68 -6.01
N SER A 107 -12.28 -17.62 -6.43
CA SER A 107 -12.04 -17.95 -7.85
C SER A 107 -13.30 -18.37 -8.61
N SER A 108 -14.18 -19.15 -7.99
CA SER A 108 -15.47 -19.53 -8.57
C SER A 108 -16.38 -18.32 -8.81
N LEU A 109 -16.40 -17.36 -7.87
CA LEU A 109 -17.23 -16.16 -7.96
C LEU A 109 -16.74 -15.22 -9.06
N PHE A 110 -15.42 -15.13 -9.29
CA PHE A 110 -14.87 -14.42 -10.45
C PHE A 110 -15.37 -15.02 -11.76
N THR A 111 -15.32 -16.36 -11.88
CA THR A 111 -15.74 -17.07 -13.10
C THR A 111 -17.24 -16.92 -13.36
N GLU A 112 -18.05 -17.00 -12.30
CA GLU A 112 -19.49 -16.78 -12.38
C GLU A 112 -19.82 -15.34 -12.79
N PHE A 113 -19.18 -14.35 -12.17
CA PHE A 113 -19.35 -12.95 -12.52
C PHE A 113 -18.97 -12.67 -13.98
N GLU A 114 -17.83 -13.19 -14.44
CA GLU A 114 -17.39 -13.03 -15.83
C GLU A 114 -18.41 -13.63 -16.81
N THR A 115 -18.96 -14.80 -16.49
CA THR A 115 -19.97 -15.47 -17.32
C THR A 115 -21.28 -14.69 -17.35
N ALA A 116 -21.78 -14.27 -16.18
CA ALA A 116 -23.04 -13.54 -16.04
C ALA A 116 -23.02 -12.17 -16.73
N HIS A 117 -21.85 -11.52 -16.77
CA HIS A 117 -21.67 -10.21 -17.39
C HIS A 117 -21.07 -10.26 -18.80
N HIS A 118 -20.94 -11.45 -19.40
CA HIS A 118 -20.32 -11.66 -20.72
C HIS A 118 -18.94 -10.99 -20.87
N MET A 119 -18.14 -11.06 -19.81
CA MET A 119 -16.87 -10.37 -19.69
C MET A 119 -15.71 -11.27 -20.10
N VAL A 120 -14.87 -10.78 -21.01
CA VAL A 120 -13.66 -11.49 -21.42
C VAL A 120 -12.48 -11.00 -20.59
N ARG A 121 -11.88 -11.87 -19.79
CA ARG A 121 -10.69 -11.54 -19.00
C ARG A 121 -9.56 -11.04 -19.89
N GLY A 122 -9.00 -9.88 -19.54
CA GLY A 122 -7.99 -9.18 -20.32
C GLY A 122 -8.54 -8.11 -21.28
N SER A 123 -9.86 -8.01 -21.44
CA SER A 123 -10.50 -6.90 -22.15
C SER A 123 -10.52 -5.61 -21.32
N VAL A 124 -10.89 -4.48 -21.93
CA VAL A 124 -11.02 -3.19 -21.25
C VAL A 124 -12.07 -3.26 -20.13
N GLU A 125 -13.18 -3.95 -20.38
CA GLU A 125 -14.29 -4.13 -19.43
C GLU A 125 -13.84 -4.93 -18.20
N SER A 126 -12.90 -5.87 -18.39
CA SER A 126 -12.34 -6.70 -17.32
C SER A 126 -11.43 -5.94 -16.34
N LEU A 127 -11.08 -4.69 -16.65
CA LEU A 127 -10.33 -3.81 -15.74
C LEU A 127 -11.05 -3.59 -14.42
N GLN A 128 -12.39 -3.65 -14.42
CA GLN A 128 -13.17 -3.56 -13.19
C GLN A 128 -12.88 -4.73 -12.23
N LEU A 129 -12.56 -5.91 -12.73
CA LEU A 129 -12.17 -7.05 -11.90
C LEU A 129 -10.67 -7.01 -11.57
N ALA A 130 -9.81 -6.59 -12.51
CA ALA A 130 -8.38 -6.38 -12.24
C ALA A 130 -8.16 -5.34 -11.11
N SER A 131 -9.03 -4.33 -11.03
CA SER A 131 -8.98 -3.27 -10.01
C SER A 131 -9.36 -3.73 -8.59
N ILE A 132 -9.71 -5.01 -8.41
CA ILE A 132 -9.80 -5.63 -7.07
C ILE A 132 -8.41 -5.82 -6.46
N PHE A 133 -7.43 -6.15 -7.30
CA PHE A 133 -6.09 -6.55 -6.87
C PHE A 133 -5.12 -5.37 -6.76
N SER A 134 -5.23 -4.42 -7.67
CA SER A 134 -4.30 -3.31 -7.84
C SER A 134 -5.05 -2.05 -8.27
N THR A 135 -4.36 -0.92 -8.33
CA THR A 135 -4.99 0.37 -8.59
C THR A 135 -4.89 0.79 -10.04
N TYR A 136 -5.83 1.62 -10.46
CA TYR A 136 -5.92 2.22 -11.78
C TYR A 136 -6.46 3.64 -11.65
N PRO A 137 -6.09 4.58 -12.53
CA PRO A 137 -6.50 5.96 -12.41
C PRO A 137 -7.94 6.11 -12.88
N ALA A 138 -8.69 7.01 -12.24
CA ALA A 138 -10.02 7.40 -12.72
C ALA A 138 -9.99 7.79 -14.20
N ALA A 139 -11.08 7.51 -14.92
CA ALA A 139 -11.13 7.68 -16.37
C ALA A 139 -10.68 9.07 -16.84
N ALA A 140 -11.11 10.12 -16.12
CA ALA A 140 -10.81 11.53 -16.40
C ALA A 140 -9.36 11.96 -16.11
N LEU A 141 -8.59 11.18 -15.33
CA LEU A 141 -7.23 11.54 -14.95
C LEU A 141 -6.25 11.06 -16.01
N ASN A 142 -5.33 11.95 -16.40
CA ASN A 142 -4.14 11.55 -17.14
C ASN A 142 -3.06 11.00 -16.19
N VAL A 143 -2.03 10.39 -16.76
CA VAL A 143 -0.97 9.69 -16.02
C VAL A 143 -0.16 10.64 -15.12
N TRP A 144 0.04 11.89 -15.53
CA TRP A 144 0.75 12.89 -14.74
C TRP A 144 -0.06 13.39 -13.54
N GLN A 145 -1.37 13.58 -13.72
CA GLN A 145 -2.29 13.89 -12.62
C GLN A 145 -2.34 12.75 -11.61
N ALA A 146 -2.42 11.50 -12.08
CA ALA A 146 -2.38 10.34 -11.20
C ALA A 146 -1.04 10.24 -10.44
N ALA A 147 0.08 10.51 -11.10
CA ALA A 147 1.39 10.58 -10.44
C ALA A 147 1.45 11.66 -9.37
N LEU A 148 0.90 12.85 -9.63
CA LEU A 148 0.83 13.93 -8.63
C LEU A 148 0.00 13.51 -7.41
N VAL A 149 -1.15 12.86 -7.62
CA VAL A 149 -1.96 12.32 -6.52
C VAL A 149 -1.12 11.38 -5.68
N GLU A 150 -0.52 10.35 -6.27
CA GLU A 150 0.30 9.34 -5.56
C GLU A 150 1.51 9.94 -4.83
N VAL A 151 2.17 10.96 -5.40
CA VAL A 151 3.23 11.70 -4.71
C VAL A 151 2.67 12.37 -3.44
N VAL A 152 1.59 13.14 -3.58
CA VAL A 152 1.02 13.92 -2.47
C VAL A 152 0.54 13.03 -1.33
N ILE A 153 -0.26 12.01 -1.64
CA ILE A 153 -0.84 11.15 -0.60
C ILE A 153 0.23 10.30 0.08
N THR A 154 1.29 9.88 -0.64
CA THR A 154 2.40 9.14 -0.03
C THR A 154 3.30 10.05 0.81
N SER A 155 3.44 11.33 0.44
CA SER A 155 4.09 12.32 1.30
C SER A 155 3.36 12.51 2.62
N ILE A 156 2.03 12.61 2.58
CA ILE A 156 1.20 12.70 3.80
C ILE A 156 1.38 11.43 4.64
N LEU A 157 1.28 10.25 4.01
CA LEU A 157 1.47 8.96 4.68
C LEU A 157 2.82 8.91 5.41
N MET A 158 3.92 9.14 4.70
CA MET A 158 5.26 9.01 5.29
C MET A 158 5.53 10.06 6.38
N GLY A 159 5.12 11.32 6.15
CA GLY A 159 5.28 12.38 7.14
C GLY A 159 4.50 12.08 8.43
N MET A 160 3.28 11.59 8.31
CA MET A 160 2.47 11.19 9.46
C MET A 160 2.95 9.92 10.14
N ILE A 161 3.48 8.92 9.40
CA ILE A 161 4.14 7.76 10.01
C ILE A 161 5.29 8.22 10.90
N MET A 162 6.12 9.16 10.44
CA MET A 162 7.20 9.70 11.28
C MET A 162 6.65 10.46 12.48
N ALA A 163 5.62 11.28 12.33
CA ALA A 163 5.01 12.02 13.45
C ALA A 163 4.36 11.12 14.51
N LEU A 164 3.75 10.01 14.09
CA LEU A 164 3.07 9.05 14.96
C LEU A 164 4.04 8.09 15.65
N THR A 165 5.25 7.93 15.11
CA THR A 165 6.30 7.07 15.69
C THR A 165 7.43 7.85 16.36
N ASP A 166 7.37 9.19 16.34
CA ASP A 166 8.29 10.07 17.05
C ASP A 166 7.77 10.36 18.47
N ASP A 167 8.41 9.75 19.46
CA ASP A 167 8.10 9.94 20.88
C ASP A 167 8.45 11.34 21.40
N GLY A 168 9.25 12.13 20.67
CA GLY A 168 9.53 13.53 20.98
C GLY A 168 8.46 14.50 20.49
N ASN A 169 7.47 14.02 19.73
CA ASN A 169 6.40 14.82 19.17
C ASN A 169 5.11 14.70 20.00
N GLY A 170 5.03 15.46 21.10
CA GLY A 170 3.89 15.40 22.02
C GLY A 170 3.92 14.15 22.90
N ILE A 171 2.74 13.61 23.25
CA ILE A 171 2.66 12.40 24.09
C ILE A 171 3.00 11.16 23.25
N PRO A 172 3.91 10.28 23.71
CA PRO A 172 4.19 8.99 23.07
C PRO A 172 2.92 8.17 22.85
N LYS A 173 2.75 7.65 21.64
CA LYS A 173 1.53 6.94 21.24
C LYS A 173 1.60 5.46 21.64
N GLY A 174 2.82 4.94 21.84
CA GLY A 174 3.08 3.58 22.30
C GLY A 174 2.29 2.54 21.50
N PRO A 175 1.46 1.69 22.14
CA PRO A 175 0.72 0.64 21.46
C PRO A 175 -0.36 1.17 20.51
N LEU A 176 -0.73 2.47 20.54
CA LEU A 176 -1.71 3.05 19.64
C LEU A 176 -1.12 3.40 18.26
N ALA A 177 0.20 3.50 18.11
CA ALA A 177 0.81 3.96 16.86
C ALA A 177 0.38 3.13 15.63
N PRO A 178 0.37 1.77 15.66
CA PRO A 178 -0.09 0.98 14.51
C PRO A 178 -1.56 1.23 14.15
N LEU A 179 -2.45 1.34 15.16
CA LEU A 179 -3.87 1.66 14.95
C LEU A 179 -4.06 3.02 14.27
N LEU A 180 -3.36 4.05 14.75
CA LEU A 180 -3.43 5.40 14.20
C LEU A 180 -2.89 5.46 12.75
N ILE A 181 -1.87 4.67 12.42
CA ILE A 181 -1.37 4.53 11.04
C ILE A 181 -2.45 3.91 10.13
N GLY A 182 -3.18 2.89 10.59
CA GLY A 182 -4.29 2.35 9.81
C GLY A 182 -5.44 3.34 9.62
N ILE A 183 -5.80 4.09 10.66
CA ILE A 183 -6.82 5.15 10.56
C ILE A 183 -6.37 6.24 9.57
N LEU A 184 -5.09 6.64 9.61
CA LEU A 184 -4.51 7.55 8.63
C LEU A 184 -4.70 7.05 7.19
N VAL A 185 -4.36 5.78 6.91
CA VAL A 185 -4.56 5.20 5.58
C VAL A 185 -6.04 5.19 5.20
N ALA A 186 -6.94 4.88 6.12
CA ALA A 186 -8.38 4.89 5.87
C ALA A 186 -8.89 6.30 5.50
N VAL A 187 -8.43 7.34 6.19
CA VAL A 187 -8.81 8.73 5.89
C VAL A 187 -8.23 9.20 4.55
N ILE A 188 -6.97 8.84 4.24
CA ILE A 188 -6.38 9.13 2.92
C ILE A 188 -7.19 8.44 1.82
N GLY A 189 -7.50 7.15 1.99
CA GLY A 189 -8.29 6.39 1.02
C GLY A 189 -9.70 6.96 0.84
N ALA A 190 -10.39 7.33 1.92
CA ALA A 190 -11.75 7.86 1.83
C ALA A 190 -11.81 9.24 1.17
N SER A 191 -10.76 10.04 1.28
CA SER A 191 -10.68 11.39 0.69
C SER A 191 -10.15 11.41 -0.73
N THR A 192 -9.28 10.46 -1.11
CA THR A 192 -8.55 10.52 -2.40
C THR A 192 -8.67 9.25 -3.24
N GLY A 193 -9.22 8.17 -2.69
CA GLY A 193 -9.32 6.88 -3.33
C GLY A 193 -10.04 6.86 -4.68
N PRO A 194 -11.11 7.66 -4.90
CA PRO A 194 -11.74 7.77 -6.21
C PRO A 194 -10.82 8.28 -7.34
N LEU A 195 -9.66 8.86 -7.03
CA LEU A 195 -8.72 9.38 -8.03
C LEU A 195 -7.79 8.30 -8.58
N THR A 196 -7.08 7.57 -7.70
CA THR A 196 -6.03 6.61 -8.09
C THR A 196 -6.08 5.28 -7.33
N GLY A 197 -7.05 5.08 -6.43
CA GLY A 197 -7.12 3.90 -5.57
C GLY A 197 -6.12 3.88 -4.41
N PHE A 198 -5.53 5.04 -4.07
CA PHE A 198 -4.63 5.25 -2.93
C PHE A 198 -3.52 4.19 -2.83
N ALA A 199 -2.74 3.98 -3.90
CA ALA A 199 -1.76 2.89 -3.93
C ALA A 199 -0.71 3.06 -2.83
N MET A 200 0.00 4.20 -2.82
CA MET A 200 0.96 4.63 -1.79
C MET A 200 2.08 3.65 -1.43
N ASN A 201 2.17 2.54 -2.14
CA ASN A 201 2.99 1.39 -1.80
C ASN A 201 3.28 0.58 -3.07
N PRO A 202 4.53 0.59 -3.56
CA PRO A 202 4.91 -0.15 -4.76
C PRO A 202 4.61 -1.65 -4.69
N ALA A 203 4.82 -2.30 -3.53
CA ALA A 203 4.57 -3.73 -3.38
C ALA A 203 3.08 -4.06 -3.42
N ARG A 204 2.26 -3.26 -2.73
CA ARG A 204 0.79 -3.37 -2.70
C ARG A 204 0.14 -3.26 -4.07
N ASP A 205 0.81 -2.59 -5.01
CA ASP A 205 0.27 -2.43 -6.35
C ASP A 205 0.89 -3.41 -7.35
N PHE A 206 2.21 -3.41 -7.49
CA PHE A 206 2.86 -4.21 -8.53
C PHE A 206 2.85 -5.72 -8.25
N GLY A 207 2.93 -6.15 -6.98
CA GLY A 207 2.83 -7.58 -6.63
C GLY A 207 1.51 -8.19 -7.11
N PRO A 208 0.36 -7.61 -6.75
CA PRO A 208 -0.94 -8.03 -7.28
C PRO A 208 -1.12 -7.80 -8.80
N LYS A 209 -0.49 -6.77 -9.40
CA LYS A 209 -0.46 -6.60 -10.87
C LYS A 209 0.24 -7.76 -11.57
N LEU A 210 1.37 -8.22 -11.03
CA LEU A 210 2.07 -9.38 -11.57
C LEU A 210 1.21 -10.64 -11.46
N PHE A 211 0.53 -10.84 -10.33
CA PHE A 211 -0.44 -11.93 -10.17
C PHE A 211 -1.56 -11.84 -11.23
N THR A 212 -2.23 -10.70 -11.34
CA THR A 212 -3.34 -10.53 -12.30
C THR A 212 -2.91 -10.65 -13.76
N TRP A 213 -1.72 -10.18 -14.11
CA TRP A 213 -1.11 -10.40 -15.42
C TRP A 213 -1.00 -11.90 -15.73
N LEU A 214 -0.50 -12.70 -14.79
CA LEU A 214 -0.42 -14.17 -14.90
C LEU A 214 -1.80 -14.86 -14.86
N ALA A 215 -2.78 -14.30 -14.15
CA ALA A 215 -4.10 -14.87 -13.95
C ALA A 215 -5.07 -14.65 -15.14
N GLY A 216 -4.56 -14.16 -16.27
CA GLY A 216 -5.30 -14.04 -17.53
C GLY A 216 -5.70 -12.62 -17.93
N TRP A 217 -5.48 -11.60 -17.09
CA TRP A 217 -5.73 -10.21 -17.50
C TRP A 217 -4.64 -9.67 -18.45
N GLY A 218 -3.47 -10.31 -18.50
CA GLY A 218 -2.40 -9.97 -19.44
C GLY A 218 -2.02 -8.48 -19.37
N ASN A 219 -1.67 -7.91 -20.52
CA ASN A 219 -1.16 -6.53 -20.61
C ASN A 219 -2.13 -5.48 -20.05
N MET A 220 -3.44 -5.77 -20.01
CA MET A 220 -4.42 -4.87 -19.42
C MET A 220 -4.17 -4.62 -17.92
N ALA A 221 -3.65 -5.63 -17.21
CA ALA A 221 -3.28 -5.49 -15.79
C ALA A 221 -2.13 -4.48 -15.57
N MET A 222 -1.21 -4.42 -16.52
CA MET A 222 -0.03 -3.56 -16.45
C MET A 222 -0.33 -2.15 -16.98
N SER A 223 -0.99 -2.06 -18.14
CA SER A 223 -1.26 -0.78 -18.79
C SER A 223 -2.43 -0.02 -18.19
N GLY A 224 -3.44 -0.73 -17.68
CA GLY A 224 -4.71 -0.14 -17.29
C GLY A 224 -5.49 0.46 -18.46
N GLY A 225 -5.21 0.01 -19.69
CA GLY A 225 -5.81 0.55 -20.92
C GLY A 225 -5.33 1.95 -21.28
N ARG A 226 -4.20 2.39 -20.72
CA ARG A 226 -3.59 3.69 -20.99
C ARG A 226 -2.43 3.52 -21.98
N GLU A 227 -2.15 4.59 -22.73
CA GLU A 227 -1.02 4.63 -23.66
C GLU A 227 0.32 4.49 -22.94
N ILE A 228 0.50 5.22 -21.82
CA ILE A 228 1.62 5.05 -20.93
C ILE A 228 1.25 3.97 -19.90
N PRO A 229 2.04 2.89 -19.76
CA PRO A 229 1.71 1.81 -18.85
C PRO A 229 1.53 2.29 -17.40
N TYR A 230 0.31 2.16 -16.86
CA TYR A 230 -0.03 2.76 -15.57
C TYR A 230 0.77 2.19 -14.39
N PHE A 231 1.22 0.94 -14.45
CA PHE A 231 2.00 0.31 -13.37
C PHE A 231 3.26 1.11 -12.96
N ILE A 232 3.77 1.98 -13.83
CA ILE A 232 4.91 2.86 -13.54
C ILE A 232 4.57 3.85 -12.42
N VAL A 233 3.33 4.37 -12.41
CA VAL A 233 2.92 5.41 -11.46
C VAL A 233 2.95 4.89 -10.01
N PRO A 234 2.27 3.79 -9.65
CA PRO A 234 2.31 3.26 -8.27
C PRO A 234 3.68 2.72 -7.83
N ILE A 235 4.65 2.56 -8.75
CA ILE A 235 6.03 2.21 -8.39
C ILE A 235 6.83 3.46 -8.06
N VAL A 236 6.84 4.44 -8.96
CA VAL A 236 7.78 5.57 -8.90
C VAL A 236 7.23 6.71 -8.03
N ALA A 237 5.97 7.09 -8.21
CA ALA A 237 5.37 8.23 -7.53
C ALA A 237 5.34 8.06 -6.00
N PRO A 238 4.98 6.89 -5.44
CA PRO A 238 5.06 6.68 -3.99
C PRO A 238 6.46 6.80 -3.41
N VAL A 239 7.52 6.38 -4.12
CA VAL A 239 8.90 6.51 -3.62
C VAL A 239 9.30 7.98 -3.52
N ILE A 240 8.98 8.77 -4.56
CA ILE A 240 9.19 10.24 -4.55
C ILE A 240 8.40 10.86 -3.40
N GLY A 241 7.12 10.50 -3.29
CA GLY A 241 6.22 10.99 -2.25
C GLY A 241 6.73 10.70 -0.85
N ALA A 242 7.14 9.46 -0.55
CA ALA A 242 7.65 9.07 0.75
C ALA A 242 8.94 9.83 1.11
N CYS A 243 9.87 9.99 0.16
CA CYS A 243 11.09 10.78 0.39
C CYS A 243 10.77 12.24 0.69
N ALA A 244 9.86 12.85 -0.07
CA ALA A 244 9.40 14.22 0.17
C ALA A 244 8.70 14.36 1.53
N GLY A 245 7.81 13.44 1.90
CA GLY A 245 7.12 13.44 3.18
C GLY A 245 8.07 13.31 4.37
N ALA A 246 9.06 12.41 4.27
CA ALA A 246 10.09 12.24 5.28
C ALA A 246 10.95 13.50 5.44
N ALA A 247 11.37 14.10 4.32
CA ALA A 247 12.11 15.36 4.34
C ALA A 247 11.28 16.48 4.99
N ILE A 248 10.02 16.67 4.56
CA ILE A 248 9.11 17.68 5.12
C ILE A 248 8.99 17.52 6.63
N TYR A 249 8.74 16.29 7.12
CA TYR A 249 8.65 16.03 8.55
C TYR A 249 9.94 16.43 9.28
N ARG A 250 11.11 15.97 8.81
CA ARG A 250 12.39 16.26 9.48
C ARG A 250 12.73 17.75 9.51
N TYR A 251 12.56 18.46 8.40
CA TYR A 251 12.96 19.85 8.29
C TYR A 251 11.98 20.82 8.96
N PHE A 252 10.67 20.60 8.81
CA PHE A 252 9.66 21.55 9.30
C PHE A 252 9.10 21.19 10.67
N ILE A 253 9.03 19.90 11.03
CA ILE A 253 8.49 19.48 12.33
C ILE A 253 9.62 19.02 13.25
N GLY A 254 10.35 17.96 12.89
CA GLY A 254 11.34 17.31 13.75
C GLY A 254 12.43 18.26 14.26
N LYS A 255 13.00 19.10 13.39
CA LYS A 255 13.99 20.13 13.77
C LYS A 255 13.47 21.14 14.80
N ASN A 256 12.15 21.35 14.84
CA ASN A 256 11.51 22.35 15.70
C ASN A 256 10.93 21.75 17.00
N LEU A 257 11.07 20.45 17.24
CA LEU A 257 10.59 19.81 18.47
C LEU A 257 11.43 20.19 19.70
N PRO A 258 10.83 20.24 20.90
CA PRO A 258 11.50 20.70 22.12
C PRO A 258 12.74 19.88 22.51
N CYS A 259 12.77 18.58 22.22
CA CYS A 259 13.92 17.72 22.51
C CYS A 259 15.20 18.11 21.73
N ASN A 260 15.08 18.89 20.66
CA ASN A 260 16.20 19.45 19.91
C ASN A 260 16.53 20.90 20.30
N ARG A 261 15.83 21.49 21.30
CA ARG A 261 15.99 22.89 21.74
C ARG A 261 16.67 23.05 23.11
N CYS A 262 17.15 21.99 23.75
CA CYS A 262 17.96 22.12 24.96
C CYS A 262 19.45 22.24 24.62
N GLU A 263 19.82 23.36 24.01
CA GLU A 263 21.15 23.97 24.18
C GLU A 263 20.94 25.49 24.29
N LEU A 264 20.85 25.97 25.54
CA LEU A 264 21.29 27.27 26.04
C LEU A 264 21.32 27.21 27.58
#